data_AF-A0A924K6W6-F1
#
_entry.id   AF-A0A924K6W6-F1
#
_cell.length_a   1.000
_cell.length_b   1.000
_cell.length_c   1.000
_cell.angle_alpha   90.00
_cell.angle_beta   90.00
_cell.angle_gamma   90.00
#
_symmetry.space_group_name_H-M   'P 1'
#
loop_
_entity.id
_entity.type
_entity.pdbx_description
1 polymer ?
#
loop_
_entity_poly.entity_id
_entity_poly.type
_entity_poly.pdbx_seq_one_letter_code
_entity_poly.pdbx_strand_id
1 'polypeptide(L)'
;MKKLIFLLSFTAVVWSCKKKEPITAPINKMAAAVAGLDCSFFSPLDTLSNPQDRVTWLRLNQVEACKEKYDTCRVNAHLMDSKYFDKAVADYWQSNSVNYTGYNLEDIKALTSEQKYGQFLCATPDSNSNIKLTVVSAFTVSPACFSIPLFYGIGRINALNEKTQLIFTRGKVGGQETVVFFLSGSSGHCYDMSKEPL
;
A
#
# COMPACT_ATOMS: atom_id res chain seq x y z
N MET A 1 -32.63 -24.27 -59.60
CA MET A 1 -32.15 -23.86 -60.94
C MET A 1 -31.96 -22.35 -60.95
N LYS A 2 -30.90 -21.87 -61.65
CA LYS A 2 -30.47 -20.46 -61.90
C LYS A 2 -29.69 -19.82 -60.73
N LYS A 3 -28.35 -19.63 -60.74
CA LYS A 3 -27.44 -18.84 -61.63
C LYS A 3 -27.88 -17.36 -61.65
N LEU A 4 -27.09 -16.30 -61.40
CA LEU A 4 -25.64 -16.01 -61.55
C LEU A 4 -25.31 -14.60 -60.96
N ILE A 5 -24.01 -14.39 -60.69
CA ILE A 5 -23.16 -13.16 -60.85
C ILE A 5 -23.43 -11.93 -59.95
N PHE A 6 -22.58 -11.62 -58.95
CA PHE A 6 -21.31 -10.84 -58.99
C PHE A 6 -21.44 -9.37 -59.44
N LEU A 7 -21.17 -8.43 -58.54
CA LEU A 7 -20.43 -7.22 -58.90
C LEU A 7 -19.58 -6.72 -57.72
N LEU A 8 -18.28 -6.62 -57.99
CA LEU A 8 -17.25 -6.01 -57.18
C LEU A 8 -17.39 -4.48 -57.18
N SER A 9 -17.13 -3.84 -56.05
CA SER A 9 -16.53 -2.51 -56.02
C SER A 9 -15.58 -2.39 -54.83
N PHE A 10 -14.30 -2.61 -55.16
CA PHE A 10 -13.13 -2.16 -54.44
C PHE A 10 -13.13 -0.62 -54.40
N THR A 11 -13.07 -0.03 -53.21
CA THR A 11 -12.31 1.22 -53.00
C THR A 11 -11.69 1.16 -51.62
N ALA A 12 -10.41 0.82 -51.60
CA ALA A 12 -9.50 1.12 -50.52
C ALA A 12 -9.32 2.63 -50.44
N VAL A 13 -9.67 3.23 -49.30
CA VAL A 13 -9.14 4.54 -48.92
C VAL A 13 -8.27 4.32 -47.69
N VAL A 14 -7.00 4.07 -47.99
CA VAL A 14 -5.90 4.16 -47.04
C VAL A 14 -5.64 5.65 -46.84
N TRP A 15 -6.09 6.21 -45.72
CA TRP A 15 -5.60 7.50 -45.27
C TRP A 15 -5.33 7.50 -43.76
N SER A 16 -4.15 6.97 -43.43
CA SER A 16 -3.13 7.59 -42.59
C SER A 16 -3.63 8.53 -41.46
N CYS A 17 -4.20 7.95 -40.41
CA CYS A 17 -4.17 8.61 -39.10
C CYS A 17 -2.83 8.28 -38.43
N LYS A 18 -1.98 9.31 -38.41
CA LYS A 18 -0.64 9.36 -37.81
C LYS A 18 -0.55 8.54 -36.52
N LYS A 19 0.41 7.61 -36.50
CA LYS A 19 1.00 7.08 -35.26
C LYS A 19 1.42 8.28 -34.41
N LYS A 20 0.75 8.48 -33.28
CA LYS A 20 1.31 9.26 -32.18
C LYS A 20 2.41 8.41 -31.58
N GLU A 21 3.63 8.92 -31.63
CA GLU A 21 4.76 8.38 -30.90
C GLU A 21 4.38 8.23 -29.41
N PRO A 22 4.85 7.17 -28.73
CA PRO A 22 4.75 7.12 -27.29
C PRO A 22 5.63 8.24 -26.74
N ILE A 23 5.01 9.30 -26.24
CA ILE A 23 5.68 10.29 -25.41
C ILE A 23 6.13 9.53 -24.16
N THR A 24 7.41 9.20 -24.11
CA THR A 24 8.13 8.82 -22.88
C THR A 24 8.11 10.04 -21.97
N ALA A 25 7.03 10.20 -21.22
CA ALA A 25 6.95 11.17 -20.16
C ALA A 25 7.84 10.70 -18.99
N PRO A 26 8.59 11.62 -18.35
CA PRO A 26 9.47 11.26 -17.25
C PRO A 26 8.68 10.68 -16.07
N ILE A 27 9.30 9.68 -15.47
CA ILE A 27 9.00 9.03 -14.20
C ILE A 27 8.58 10.08 -13.16
N ASN A 28 7.30 10.10 -12.78
CA ASN A 28 6.73 10.59 -11.50
C ASN A 28 5.30 11.09 -11.69
N LYS A 29 4.33 10.18 -11.83
CA LYS A 29 2.92 10.45 -11.47
C LYS A 29 2.26 9.15 -11.01
N MET A 30 2.58 8.70 -9.80
CA MET A 30 1.67 7.86 -9.02
C MET A 30 1.21 8.65 -7.79
N ALA A 31 0.26 9.54 -8.04
CA ALA A 31 -0.72 9.98 -7.08
C ALA A 31 -1.92 10.39 -7.94
N ALA A 32 -2.98 9.59 -7.94
CA ALA A 32 -4.27 10.10 -8.38
C ALA A 32 -4.57 11.30 -7.48
N ALA A 33 -4.69 12.49 -8.06
CA ALA A 33 -5.00 13.70 -7.31
C ALA A 33 -6.40 13.54 -6.71
N VAL A 34 -6.47 13.21 -5.42
CA VAL A 34 -7.72 13.21 -4.67
C VAL A 34 -8.04 14.67 -4.39
N ALA A 35 -8.93 15.25 -5.18
CA ALA A 35 -9.42 16.61 -4.97
C ALA A 35 -10.12 16.70 -3.60
N GLY A 36 -9.56 17.50 -2.69
CA GLY A 36 -10.23 17.92 -1.45
C GLY A 36 -9.69 17.37 -0.12
N LEU A 37 -8.63 16.54 -0.11
CA LEU A 37 -8.01 16.09 1.15
C LEU A 37 -6.88 17.02 1.57
N ASP A 38 -7.06 17.71 2.69
CA ASP A 38 -6.01 18.49 3.32
C ASP A 38 -5.07 17.59 4.14
N CYS A 39 -4.04 17.07 3.48
CA CYS A 39 -2.94 16.36 4.12
C CYS A 39 -1.83 17.31 4.63
N SER A 40 -2.05 18.64 4.66
CA SER A 40 -1.02 19.62 5.02
C SER A 40 -0.48 19.47 6.44
N PHE A 41 -1.25 18.83 7.32
CA PHE A 41 -0.77 18.46 8.64
C PHE A 41 0.52 17.62 8.59
N PHE A 42 0.65 16.74 7.60
CA PHE A 42 1.85 15.91 7.40
C PHE A 42 2.95 16.59 6.58
N SER A 43 2.71 17.78 6.00
CA SER A 43 3.72 18.50 5.18
C SER A 43 5.07 18.75 5.87
N PRO A 44 5.16 18.95 7.20
CA PRO A 44 6.46 19.04 7.86
C PRO A 44 7.35 17.81 7.63
N LEU A 45 6.77 16.61 7.47
CA LEU A 45 7.53 15.37 7.26
C LEU A 45 8.29 15.37 5.93
N ASP A 46 7.73 16.00 4.90
CA ASP A 46 8.37 16.14 3.58
C ASP A 46 9.69 16.95 3.65
N THR A 47 9.81 17.83 4.66
CA THR A 47 10.96 18.73 4.83
C THR A 47 12.08 18.16 5.71
N LEU A 48 11.78 17.14 6.51
CA LEU A 48 12.76 16.48 7.37
C LEU A 48 13.51 15.45 6.53
N SER A 49 14.85 15.45 6.49
CA SER A 49 15.61 14.44 5.72
C SER A 49 16.03 13.24 6.57
N ASN A 50 16.01 13.37 7.89
CA ASN A 50 16.42 12.35 8.84
C ASN A 50 15.19 11.51 9.27
N PRO A 51 15.19 10.19 9.07
CA PRO A 51 14.12 9.31 9.53
C PRO A 51 13.80 9.47 11.02
N GLN A 52 14.82 9.69 11.87
CA GLN A 52 14.61 9.84 13.31
C GLN A 52 13.87 11.13 13.67
N ASP A 53 14.05 12.21 12.90
CA ASP A 53 13.35 13.47 13.11
C ASP A 53 11.88 13.35 12.70
N ARG A 54 11.61 12.65 11.59
CA ARG A 54 10.24 12.33 11.13
C ARG A 54 9.49 11.51 12.17
N VAL A 55 10.15 10.49 12.73
CA VAL A 55 9.62 9.68 13.83
C VAL A 55 9.33 10.52 15.07
N THR A 56 10.26 11.40 15.44
CA THR A 56 10.12 12.27 16.60
C THR A 56 8.93 13.20 16.42
N TRP A 57 8.77 13.78 15.24
CA TRP A 57 7.62 14.61 14.90
C TRP A 57 6.30 13.83 14.99
N LEU A 58 6.22 12.64 14.40
CA LEU A 58 5.02 11.80 14.45
C LEU A 58 4.66 11.43 15.89
N ARG A 59 5.64 11.13 16.73
CA ARG A 59 5.43 10.85 18.16
C ARG A 59 4.88 12.07 18.89
N LEU A 60 5.45 13.25 18.66
CA LEU A 60 5.00 14.49 19.29
C LEU A 60 3.58 14.89 18.86
N ASN A 61 3.21 14.55 17.63
CA ASN A 61 1.92 14.91 17.04
C ASN A 61 0.95 13.72 16.97
N GLN A 62 1.25 12.61 17.64
CA GLN A 62 0.55 11.33 17.45
C GLN A 62 -0.96 11.45 17.63
N VAL A 63 -1.44 12.16 18.64
CA VAL A 63 -2.89 12.33 18.90
C VAL A 63 -3.61 12.98 17.71
N GLU A 64 -3.02 14.02 17.13
CA GLU A 64 -3.59 14.70 15.95
C GLU A 64 -3.44 13.82 14.71
N ALA A 65 -2.26 13.23 14.52
CA ALA A 65 -1.93 12.33 13.41
C ALA A 65 -2.85 11.11 13.34
N CYS A 66 -3.52 10.72 14.43
CA CYS A 66 -4.43 9.58 14.49
C CYS A 66 -5.91 9.91 14.19
N LYS A 67 -6.27 11.19 13.99
CA LYS A 67 -7.67 11.57 13.75
C LYS A 67 -8.20 10.99 12.44
N GLU A 68 -9.50 10.70 12.40
CA GLU A 68 -10.16 10.05 11.25
C GLU A 68 -10.08 10.90 9.97
N LYS A 69 -10.13 12.24 10.09
CA LYS A 69 -9.97 13.17 8.95
C LYS A 69 -8.68 12.96 8.13
N TYR A 70 -7.69 12.30 8.72
CA TYR A 70 -6.39 12.02 8.09
C TYR A 70 -6.24 10.56 7.63
N ASP A 71 -7.26 9.70 7.81
CA ASP A 71 -7.20 8.27 7.41
C ASP A 71 -6.74 8.11 5.97
N THR A 72 -7.30 8.88 5.05
CA THR A 72 -6.98 8.72 3.63
C THR A 72 -5.54 9.14 3.33
N CYS A 73 -5.02 10.17 4.01
CA CYS A 73 -3.61 10.57 3.87
C CYS A 73 -2.68 9.45 4.33
N ARG A 74 -2.97 8.85 5.50
CA ARG A 74 -2.19 7.73 6.05
C ARG A 74 -2.23 6.50 5.14
N VAL A 75 -3.44 6.05 4.80
CA VAL A 75 -3.63 4.81 4.02
C VAL A 75 -3.05 4.94 2.62
N ASN A 76 -3.24 6.08 1.94
CA ASN A 76 -2.71 6.28 0.59
C ASN A 76 -1.19 6.34 0.54
N ALA A 77 -0.53 6.75 1.62
CA ALA A 77 0.91 6.70 1.70
C ALA A 77 1.41 5.27 1.49
N HIS A 78 0.74 4.28 2.11
CA HIS A 78 1.12 2.86 2.07
C HIS A 78 0.57 2.09 0.87
N LEU A 79 -0.45 2.61 0.19
CA LEU A 79 -1.10 1.91 -0.91
C LEU A 79 -0.12 1.61 -2.06
N MET A 80 -0.26 0.42 -2.63
CA MET A 80 0.54 -0.11 -3.72
C MET A 80 -0.38 -0.82 -4.73
N ASP A 81 -0.09 -0.66 -6.03
CA ASP A 81 -0.77 -1.40 -7.09
C ASP A 81 -0.43 -2.90 -7.01
N SER A 82 -1.40 -3.78 -7.27
CA SER A 82 -1.23 -5.23 -7.15
C SER A 82 -0.07 -5.78 -7.98
N LYS A 83 0.22 -5.21 -9.15
CA LYS A 83 1.37 -5.65 -9.97
C LYS A 83 2.72 -5.39 -9.28
N TYR A 84 2.81 -4.31 -8.50
CA TYR A 84 4.02 -3.98 -7.75
C TYR A 84 4.13 -4.82 -6.49
N PHE A 85 2.98 -5.16 -5.88
CA PHE A 85 2.93 -6.12 -4.79
C PHE A 85 3.43 -7.49 -5.25
N ASP A 86 2.86 -8.03 -6.35
CA ASP A 86 3.26 -9.34 -6.89
C ASP A 86 4.74 -9.37 -7.24
N LYS A 87 5.25 -8.28 -7.83
CA LYS A 87 6.68 -8.12 -8.09
C LYS A 87 7.50 -8.10 -6.81
N ALA A 88 7.09 -7.35 -5.78
CA ALA A 88 7.83 -7.28 -4.52
C ALA A 88 7.90 -8.65 -3.82
N VAL A 89 6.81 -9.41 -3.84
CA VAL A 89 6.75 -10.79 -3.32
C VAL A 89 7.68 -11.70 -4.12
N ALA A 90 7.60 -11.66 -5.45
CA ALA A 90 8.44 -12.47 -6.33
C ALA A 90 9.94 -12.14 -6.20
N ASP A 91 10.29 -10.86 -6.08
CA ASP A 91 11.69 -10.41 -5.93
C ASP A 91 12.31 -10.86 -4.59
N TYR A 92 11.49 -11.04 -3.54
CA TYR A 92 11.93 -11.57 -2.25
C TYR A 92 11.99 -13.09 -2.24
N TRP A 93 10.88 -13.77 -2.59
CA TRP A 93 10.76 -15.23 -2.48
C TRP A 93 11.42 -15.99 -3.63
N GLN A 94 11.58 -15.36 -4.81
CA GLN A 94 12.13 -15.97 -6.02
C GLN A 94 11.40 -17.28 -6.37
N SER A 95 12.13 -18.40 -6.47
CA SER A 95 11.56 -19.73 -6.75
C SER A 95 11.07 -20.46 -5.49
N ASN A 96 11.16 -19.86 -4.31
CA ASN A 96 10.72 -20.49 -3.07
C ASN A 96 9.19 -20.36 -2.89
N SER A 97 8.62 -21.28 -2.11
CA SER A 97 7.23 -21.18 -1.68
C SER A 97 7.02 -19.95 -0.80
N VAL A 98 6.05 -19.12 -1.17
CA VAL A 98 5.68 -17.91 -0.42
C VAL A 98 5.00 -18.31 0.88
N ASN A 99 5.46 -17.77 2.00
CA ASN A 99 4.76 -17.89 3.28
C ASN A 99 3.86 -16.66 3.52
N TYR A 100 2.58 -16.91 3.81
CA TYR A 100 1.60 -15.88 4.12
C TYR A 100 1.09 -16.06 5.55
N THR A 101 1.01 -14.95 6.29
CA THR A 101 0.48 -14.93 7.66
C THR A 101 -0.75 -14.03 7.72
N GLY A 102 -1.90 -14.58 8.13
CA GLY A 102 -3.16 -13.85 8.24
C GLY A 102 -3.47 -13.43 9.67
N TYR A 103 -3.91 -12.19 9.85
CA TYR A 103 -4.45 -11.69 11.11
C TYR A 103 -5.84 -11.09 10.88
N ASN A 104 -6.81 -11.40 11.75
CA ASN A 104 -8.09 -10.71 11.69
C ASN A 104 -7.91 -9.27 12.16
N LEU A 105 -8.72 -8.37 11.63
CA LEU A 105 -8.70 -6.97 12.03
C LEU A 105 -9.02 -6.81 13.53
N GLU A 106 -9.91 -7.64 14.07
CA GLU A 106 -10.21 -7.65 15.51
C GLU A 106 -8.98 -8.00 16.36
N ASP A 107 -8.19 -9.00 15.95
CA ASP A 107 -6.97 -9.38 16.65
C ASP A 107 -5.97 -8.22 16.68
N ILE A 108 -5.81 -7.53 15.55
CA ILE A 108 -4.93 -6.35 15.44
C ILE A 108 -5.45 -5.20 16.31
N LYS A 109 -6.77 -5.01 16.40
CA LYS A 109 -7.38 -3.99 17.29
C LYS A 109 -7.20 -4.34 18.76
N ALA A 110 -7.33 -5.62 19.12
CA ALA A 110 -7.19 -6.13 20.48
C ALA A 110 -5.74 -6.01 21.00
N LEU A 111 -4.76 -5.95 20.11
CA LEU A 111 -3.37 -5.64 20.47
C LEU A 111 -3.21 -4.22 21.07
N THR A 112 -4.17 -3.32 20.82
CA THR A 112 -4.07 -1.90 21.17
C THR A 112 -4.79 -1.67 22.51
N SER A 113 -4.07 -1.17 23.51
CA SER A 113 -4.69 -0.80 24.80
C SER A 113 -5.29 0.61 24.74
N GLU A 114 -5.92 1.07 25.83
CA GLU A 114 -6.62 2.36 25.94
C GLU A 114 -5.78 3.58 25.47
N GLN A 115 -4.45 3.45 25.42
CA GLN A 115 -3.55 4.43 24.78
C GLN A 115 -3.33 4.15 23.29
N LYS A 116 -4.42 4.04 22.53
CA LYS A 116 -4.45 3.73 21.08
C LYS A 116 -3.48 4.55 20.22
N TYR A 117 -3.10 5.72 20.71
CA TYR A 117 -2.33 6.73 19.98
C TYR A 117 -0.85 6.77 20.34
N GLY A 118 -0.38 5.99 21.32
CA GLY A 118 1.02 5.94 21.78
C GLY A 118 1.76 4.63 21.47
N GLN A 119 1.12 3.73 20.73
CA GLN A 119 1.62 2.39 20.47
C GLN A 119 1.85 2.19 18.98
N PHE A 120 2.87 1.38 18.67
CA PHE A 120 3.20 1.00 17.31
C PHE A 120 3.15 -0.52 17.17
N LEU A 121 2.85 -0.97 15.97
CA LEU A 121 2.87 -2.38 15.63
C LEU A 121 4.06 -2.66 14.73
N CYS A 122 5.02 -3.45 15.21
CA CYS A 122 6.14 -3.90 14.39
C CYS A 122 5.80 -5.26 13.77
N ALA A 123 5.94 -5.35 12.45
CA ALA A 123 5.78 -6.59 11.71
C ALA A 123 7.15 -7.18 11.41
N THR A 124 7.50 -8.29 12.08
CA THR A 124 8.83 -8.89 11.98
C THR A 124 8.74 -10.35 11.59
N PRO A 125 9.59 -10.84 10.67
CA PRO A 125 9.64 -12.27 10.37
C PRO A 125 10.20 -13.05 11.56
N ASP A 126 9.57 -14.19 11.88
CA ASP A 126 10.11 -15.18 12.81
C ASP A 126 11.10 -16.14 12.13
N SER A 127 11.62 -17.13 12.85
CA SER A 127 12.56 -18.13 12.32
C SER A 127 11.99 -18.99 11.19
N ASN A 128 10.66 -19.04 11.05
CA ASN A 128 9.94 -19.80 10.03
C ASN A 128 9.44 -18.88 8.90
N SER A 129 9.89 -17.62 8.88
CA SER A 129 9.43 -16.58 7.96
C SER A 129 7.94 -16.25 8.05
N ASN A 130 7.26 -16.60 9.16
CA ASN A 130 5.94 -16.05 9.45
C ASN A 130 6.10 -14.60 9.90
N ILE A 131 5.13 -13.76 9.59
CA ILE A 131 5.13 -12.38 10.07
C ILE A 131 4.51 -12.36 11.46
N LYS A 132 5.30 -11.98 12.48
CA LYS A 132 4.83 -11.73 13.84
C LYS A 132 4.53 -10.24 14.01
N LEU A 133 3.31 -9.92 14.47
CA LEU A 133 2.93 -8.57 14.88
C LEU A 133 3.21 -8.37 16.37
N THR A 134 4.04 -7.39 16.72
CA THR A 134 4.41 -7.07 18.11
C THR A 134 4.08 -5.61 18.42
N VAL A 135 3.41 -5.37 19.54
CA VAL A 135 3.14 -4.01 20.01
C VAL A 135 4.35 -3.48 20.75
N VAL A 136 4.75 -2.26 20.43
CA VAL A 136 5.85 -1.55 21.09
C VAL A 136 5.41 -0.16 21.50
N SER A 137 6.03 0.37 22.55
CA SER A 137 5.79 1.72 23.07
C SER A 137 6.70 2.80 22.47
N ALA A 138 7.70 2.40 21.68
CA ALA A 138 8.62 3.29 21.00
C ALA A 138 8.73 2.89 19.53
N PHE A 139 8.55 3.85 18.65
CA PHE A 139 8.74 3.64 17.22
C PHE A 139 10.20 3.36 16.90
N THR A 140 10.46 2.38 16.03
CA THR A 140 11.77 2.13 15.43
C THR A 140 11.68 2.08 13.91
N VAL A 141 12.72 2.56 13.24
CA VAL A 141 12.86 2.44 11.76
C VAL A 141 13.34 1.04 11.34
N SER A 142 13.99 0.32 12.25
CA SER A 142 14.48 -1.05 12.04
C SER A 142 14.36 -1.82 13.36
N PRO A 143 13.45 -2.81 13.48
CA PRO A 143 12.45 -3.18 12.48
C PRO A 143 11.48 -2.02 12.21
N ALA A 144 10.96 -1.93 11.00
CA ALA A 144 9.94 -0.93 10.67
C ALA A 144 8.68 -1.22 11.49
N CYS A 145 8.23 -0.23 12.26
CA CYS A 145 6.96 -0.28 12.98
C CYS A 145 5.93 0.59 12.27
N PHE A 146 4.65 0.38 12.56
CA PHE A 146 3.54 1.13 11.96
C PHE A 146 2.74 1.78 13.05
N SER A 147 2.16 2.93 12.72
CA SER A 147 1.11 3.49 13.54
C SER A 147 -0.03 2.47 13.56
N ILE A 148 -0.43 2.04 14.76
CA ILE A 148 -1.67 1.28 14.97
C ILE A 148 -2.88 1.94 14.24
N PRO A 149 -3.02 3.27 14.22
CA PRO A 149 -4.03 3.98 13.43
C PRO A 149 -4.10 3.64 11.93
N LEU A 150 -3.02 3.21 11.30
CA LEU A 150 -3.04 2.77 9.90
C LEU A 150 -4.10 1.66 9.70
N PHE A 151 -4.09 0.65 10.57
CA PHE A 151 -5.02 -0.48 10.48
C PHE A 151 -6.47 -0.08 10.77
N TYR A 152 -6.66 0.88 11.68
CA TYR A 152 -7.98 1.49 11.91
C TYR A 152 -8.48 2.26 10.68
N GLY A 153 -7.60 3.03 10.04
CA GLY A 153 -7.92 3.78 8.81
C GLY A 153 -8.25 2.86 7.64
N ILE A 154 -7.47 1.79 7.44
CA ILE A 154 -7.76 0.75 6.45
C ILE A 154 -9.14 0.13 6.72
N GLY A 155 -9.45 -0.19 7.98
CA GLY A 155 -10.75 -0.71 8.38
C GLY A 155 -11.91 0.24 8.05
N ARG A 156 -11.78 1.53 8.36
CA ARG A 156 -12.81 2.55 8.09
C ARG A 156 -12.98 2.82 6.60
N ILE A 157 -11.90 3.07 5.86
CA ILE A 157 -11.94 3.42 4.43
C ILE A 157 -12.55 2.28 3.60
N ASN A 158 -12.20 1.03 3.92
CA ASN A 158 -12.66 -0.12 3.14
C ASN A 158 -13.92 -0.77 3.74
N ALA A 159 -14.53 -0.17 4.78
CA ALA A 159 -15.69 -0.69 5.49
C ALA A 159 -15.53 -2.18 5.92
N LEU A 160 -14.35 -2.52 6.43
CA LEU A 160 -14.00 -3.89 6.78
C LEU A 160 -14.70 -4.33 8.07
N ASN A 161 -15.10 -5.60 8.12
CA ASN A 161 -15.61 -6.21 9.34
C ASN A 161 -14.45 -6.80 10.18
N GLU A 162 -14.76 -7.15 11.43
CA GLU A 162 -13.82 -7.72 12.41
C GLU A 162 -13.13 -9.00 11.95
N LYS A 163 -13.81 -9.81 11.13
CA LYS A 163 -13.32 -11.08 10.56
C LYS A 163 -12.50 -10.91 9.30
N THR A 164 -12.36 -9.68 8.80
CA THR A 164 -11.56 -9.43 7.60
C THR A 164 -10.10 -9.68 7.95
N GLN A 165 -9.43 -10.50 7.14
CA GLN A 165 -8.03 -10.81 7.33
C GLN A 165 -7.13 -9.86 6.55
N LEU A 166 -6.10 -9.38 7.23
CA LEU A 166 -4.92 -8.78 6.60
C LEU A 166 -3.90 -9.89 6.43
N ILE A 167 -3.46 -10.11 5.19
CA ILE A 167 -2.56 -11.20 4.81
C ILE A 167 -1.19 -10.62 4.54
N PHE A 168 -0.22 -10.91 5.42
CA PHE A 168 1.13 -10.38 5.40
C PHE A 168 2.11 -11.39 4.79
N THR A 169 3.14 -10.90 4.12
CA THR A 169 4.31 -11.68 3.69
C THR A 169 5.54 -10.80 3.58
N ARG A 170 6.71 -11.40 3.35
CA ARG A 170 7.93 -10.68 3.03
C ARG A 170 7.93 -10.26 1.56
N GLY A 171 8.47 -9.08 1.30
CA GLY A 171 8.64 -8.52 -0.04
C GLY A 171 9.96 -7.77 -0.17
N LYS A 172 10.31 -7.40 -1.41
CA LYS A 172 11.48 -6.57 -1.72
C LYS A 172 11.04 -5.38 -2.56
N VAL A 173 11.12 -4.18 -2.01
CA VAL A 173 10.73 -2.92 -2.67
C VAL A 173 11.98 -2.06 -2.82
N GLY A 174 12.30 -1.65 -4.05
CA GLY A 174 13.53 -0.87 -4.31
C GLY A 174 14.83 -1.57 -3.90
N GLY A 175 14.83 -2.91 -3.84
CA GLY A 175 15.98 -3.71 -3.39
C GLY A 175 16.05 -3.92 -1.87
N GLN A 176 15.21 -3.25 -1.09
CA GLN A 176 15.16 -3.40 0.37
C GLN A 176 14.10 -4.42 0.78
N GLU A 177 14.46 -5.30 1.71
CA GLU A 177 13.50 -6.24 2.29
C GLU A 177 12.51 -5.52 3.20
N THR A 178 11.24 -5.87 3.05
CA THR A 178 10.13 -5.27 3.80
C THR A 178 9.02 -6.28 4.02
N VAL A 179 7.99 -5.87 4.76
CA VAL A 179 6.71 -6.58 4.83
C VAL A 179 5.74 -5.91 3.86
N VAL A 180 4.98 -6.72 3.14
CA VAL A 180 3.86 -6.26 2.33
C VAL A 180 2.62 -7.02 2.76
N PHE A 181 1.45 -6.42 2.60
CA PHE A 181 0.21 -7.10 2.91
C PHE A 181 -0.93 -6.71 1.99
N PHE A 182 -1.97 -7.54 1.96
CA PHE A 182 -3.21 -7.27 1.24
C PHE A 182 -4.42 -7.67 2.08
N LEU A 183 -5.61 -7.20 1.67
CA LEU A 183 -6.86 -7.57 2.30
C LEU A 183 -7.41 -8.87 1.69
N SER A 184 -7.74 -9.85 2.52
CA SER A 184 -8.37 -11.08 2.05
C SER A 184 -9.66 -10.78 1.29
N GLY A 185 -9.82 -11.41 0.12
CA GLY A 185 -10.98 -11.19 -0.75
C GLY A 185 -10.95 -9.88 -1.55
N SER A 186 -9.86 -9.10 -1.52
CA SER A 186 -9.67 -7.94 -2.38
C SER A 186 -8.39 -8.04 -3.21
N SER A 187 -8.54 -7.95 -4.54
CA SER A 187 -7.43 -7.98 -5.50
C SER A 187 -6.80 -6.60 -5.76
N GLY A 188 -7.21 -5.55 -5.05
CA GLY A 188 -6.78 -4.17 -5.32
C GLY A 188 -6.27 -3.37 -4.12
N HIS A 189 -6.28 -3.94 -2.92
CA HIS A 189 -5.85 -3.26 -1.70
C HIS A 189 -4.57 -3.91 -1.18
N CYS A 190 -3.45 -3.56 -1.79
CA CYS A 190 -2.11 -3.99 -1.41
C CYS A 190 -1.35 -2.83 -0.77
N TYR A 191 -0.50 -3.14 0.20
CA TYR A 191 0.15 -2.16 1.04
C TYR A 191 1.63 -2.50 1.26
N ASP A 192 2.44 -1.45 1.32
CA ASP A 192 3.89 -1.50 1.54
C ASP A 192 4.24 -0.90 2.90
N MET A 193 4.83 -1.76 3.74
CA MET A 193 5.25 -1.39 5.08
C MET A 193 6.65 -0.76 5.08
N SER A 194 7.36 -0.63 3.95
CA SER A 194 8.65 0.10 3.96
C SER A 194 8.49 1.62 4.07
N LYS A 195 7.29 2.12 3.77
CA LYS A 195 6.99 3.55 3.77
C LYS A 195 6.80 4.09 5.17
N GLU A 196 6.96 5.40 5.28
CA GLU A 196 6.88 6.07 6.57
C GLU A 196 5.54 5.84 7.26
N PRO A 197 5.55 5.69 8.59
CA PRO A 197 4.36 5.44 9.40
C PRO A 197 3.47 6.69 9.50
N LEU A 198 2.80 7.08 8.41
CA LEU A 198 1.81 8.15 8.45
C LEU A 198 0.57 7.72 9.24
#